data_AF-A0A1S0TI27-F1
#
_entry.id   AF-A0A1S0TI27-F1
#
_cell.length_a   1.000
_cell.length_b   1.000
_cell.length_c   1.000
_cell.angle_alpha   90.00
_cell.angle_beta   90.00
_cell.angle_gamma   90.00
#
_symmetry.space_group_name_H-M   'P 1'
#
loop_
_entity.id
_entity.type
_entity.pdbx_description
1 polymer ?
#
loop_
_entity_poly.entity_id
_entity_poly.type
_entity_poly.pdbx_seq_one_letter_code
_entity_poly.pdbx_strand_id
1 'polypeptide(L)'
;MQRGREVEPASPEAFHVPVVEGLPAQYQELLVVPEIDPYTVIRNADGSVIIECGICPKEFGTLKGWRIHAAKMHRQNGFCQKCGHFIEMPHVRSAEEVAATMELHSLEWCPMATKATMNERAVKRRRLELAGRNDEAAHYFIPGK
;
A
#
# COMPACT_ATOMS: atom_id res chain seq x y z
N MET A 1 -19.29 24.56 24.19
CA MET A 1 -18.55 24.63 22.91
C MET A 1 -17.27 23.81 23.07
N GLN A 2 -17.25 22.57 22.57
CA GLN A 2 -16.06 21.72 22.59
C GLN A 2 -15.13 22.16 21.46
N ARG A 3 -13.95 22.65 21.83
CA ARG A 3 -12.87 23.04 20.92
C ARG A 3 -12.36 21.76 20.27
N GLY A 4 -12.59 21.60 18.97
CA GLY A 4 -12.06 20.50 18.19
C GLY A 4 -10.55 20.43 18.38
N ARG A 5 -10.04 19.24 18.71
CA ARG A 5 -8.60 18.99 18.77
C ARG A 5 -8.10 19.05 17.32
N GLU A 6 -7.57 20.19 16.90
CA GLU A 6 -6.81 20.31 15.66
C GLU A 6 -5.62 19.36 15.77
N VAL A 7 -5.70 18.25 15.04
CA VAL A 7 -4.57 17.36 14.85
C VAL A 7 -3.72 18.03 13.78
N GLU A 8 -2.68 18.74 14.22
CA GLU A 8 -1.59 19.18 13.34
C GLU A 8 -1.20 18.01 12.43
N PRO A 9 -1.22 18.18 11.10
CA PRO A 9 -0.85 17.10 10.21
C PRO A 9 0.59 16.71 10.50
N ALA A 10 0.81 15.42 10.82
CA ALA A 10 2.14 14.90 11.06
C ALA A 10 3.07 15.31 9.90
N SER A 11 4.25 15.85 10.24
CA SER A 11 5.24 16.22 9.24
C SER A 11 5.58 14.99 8.38
N PRO A 12 5.74 15.13 7.04
CA PRO A 12 6.14 14.01 6.21
C PRO A 12 7.47 13.43 6.71
N GLU A 13 7.54 12.11 6.84
CA GLU A 13 8.74 11.38 7.24
C GLU A 13 9.35 10.70 6.01
N ALA A 14 10.64 10.36 6.06
CA ALA A 14 11.29 9.59 5.02
C ALA A 14 10.61 8.22 4.86
N PHE A 15 10.68 7.64 3.66
CA PHE A 15 10.14 6.32 3.44
C PHE A 15 10.95 5.28 4.21
N HIS A 16 10.25 4.31 4.79
CA HIS A 16 10.84 3.13 5.39
C HIS A 16 10.10 1.90 4.87
N VAL A 17 10.85 0.86 4.51
CA VAL A 17 10.30 -0.40 4.02
C VAL A 17 9.38 -0.99 5.09
N PRO A 18 8.09 -1.23 4.78
CA PRO A 18 7.20 -1.84 5.75
C PRO A 18 7.61 -3.27 6.09
N VAL A 19 7.48 -3.65 7.36
CA VAL A 19 7.65 -5.03 7.81
C VAL A 19 6.55 -5.90 7.18
N VAL A 20 6.96 -6.96 6.48
CA VAL A 20 6.06 -7.93 5.82
C VAL A 20 5.95 -9.25 6.58
N GLU A 21 6.53 -9.34 7.78
CA GLU A 21 6.47 -10.53 8.64
C GLU A 21 5.02 -10.94 8.94
N GLY A 22 4.75 -12.24 8.85
CA GLY A 22 3.41 -12.82 9.04
C GLY A 22 2.56 -12.90 7.77
N LEU A 23 2.95 -12.26 6.67
CA LEU A 23 2.31 -12.46 5.37
C LEU A 23 2.56 -13.91 4.88
N PRO A 24 1.59 -14.63 4.30
CA PRO A 24 1.83 -15.94 3.70
C PRO A 24 2.98 -15.94 2.68
N ALA A 25 3.80 -17.00 2.64
CA ALA A 25 5.00 -17.09 1.81
C ALA A 25 4.72 -16.78 0.33
N GLN A 26 3.65 -17.35 -0.22
CA GLN A 26 3.19 -17.10 -1.60
C GLN A 26 2.95 -15.61 -1.94
N TYR A 27 2.65 -14.77 -0.94
CA TYR A 27 2.47 -13.33 -1.14
C TYR A 27 3.77 -12.56 -0.86
N GLN A 28 4.61 -13.04 0.06
CA GLN A 28 5.94 -12.46 0.27
C GLN A 28 6.80 -12.58 -0.99
N GLU A 29 6.77 -13.75 -1.65
CA GLU A 29 7.50 -14.01 -2.89
C GLU A 29 7.09 -13.06 -4.03
N LEU A 30 5.86 -12.51 -4.00
CA LEU A 30 5.38 -11.56 -4.99
C LEU A 30 5.71 -10.10 -4.64
N LEU A 31 6.24 -9.81 -3.45
CA LEU A 31 6.60 -8.45 -3.05
C LEU A 31 8.06 -8.16 -3.41
N VAL A 32 8.24 -7.25 -4.36
CA VAL A 32 9.55 -6.75 -4.77
C VAL A 32 9.79 -5.40 -4.11
N VAL A 33 10.85 -5.31 -3.31
CA VAL A 33 11.30 -4.04 -2.71
C VAL A 33 11.88 -3.17 -3.83
N PRO A 34 11.44 -1.91 -3.98
CA PRO A 34 12.05 -0.98 -4.92
C PRO A 34 13.54 -0.78 -4.65
N GLU A 35 14.36 -0.71 -5.70
CA GLU A 35 15.80 -0.43 -5.56
C GLU A 35 16.09 0.98 -5.03
N ILE A 36 15.14 1.91 -5.23
CA ILE A 36 15.19 3.30 -4.79
C ILE A 36 13.97 3.57 -3.93
N ASP A 37 14.12 4.38 -2.88
CA ASP A 37 13.01 4.83 -2.05
C ASP A 37 11.88 5.42 -2.93
N PRO A 38 10.62 4.94 -2.80
CA PRO A 38 9.51 5.42 -3.62
C PRO A 38 9.26 6.93 -3.53
N TYR A 39 9.67 7.54 -2.43
CA TYR A 39 9.76 8.98 -2.28
C TYR A 39 10.84 9.36 -1.28
N THR A 40 11.38 10.56 -1.48
CA THR A 40 12.26 11.24 -0.53
C THR A 40 11.56 12.48 0.02
N VAL A 41 11.94 12.91 1.22
CA VAL A 41 11.44 14.15 1.83
C VAL A 41 12.60 15.12 1.96
N ILE A 42 12.55 16.21 1.20
CA ILE A 42 13.51 17.30 1.24
C ILE A 42 12.96 18.41 2.13
N ARG A 43 13.73 18.81 3.13
CA ARG A 43 13.42 19.93 4.02
C ARG A 43 14.34 21.09 3.68
N ASN A 44 13.77 22.16 3.16
CA ASN A 44 14.52 23.35 2.77
C ASN A 44 14.79 24.25 3.98
N ALA A 45 15.79 25.12 3.85
CA ALA A 45 16.18 26.06 4.91
C ALA A 45 15.07 27.10 5.22
N ASP A 46 14.17 27.36 4.28
CA ASP A 46 13.00 28.24 4.45
C ASP A 46 11.82 27.58 5.17
N GLY A 47 11.99 26.32 5.61
CA GLY A 47 10.96 25.53 6.28
C GLY A 47 9.97 24.85 5.32
N SER A 48 10.10 25.06 4.01
CA SER A 48 9.28 24.33 3.03
C SER A 48 9.72 22.87 2.93
N VAL A 49 8.76 22.01 2.58
CA VAL A 49 8.97 20.57 2.38
C VAL A 49 8.61 20.20 0.95
N ILE A 50 9.52 19.50 0.27
CA ILE A 50 9.31 18.92 -1.05
C ILE A 50 9.36 17.40 -0.90
N ILE A 51 8.47 16.72 -1.59
CA ILE A 51 8.42 15.27 -1.69
C ILE A 51 8.67 14.90 -3.14
N GLU A 52 9.84 14.32 -3.41
CA GLU A 52 10.19 13.84 -4.74
C GLU A 52 9.69 12.41 -4.91
N CYS A 53 9.15 12.09 -6.08
CA CYS A 53 8.84 10.72 -6.44
C CYS A 53 10.12 10.00 -6.88
N GLY A 54 10.44 8.87 -6.26
CA GLY A 54 11.61 8.06 -6.64
C GLY A 54 11.43 7.26 -7.93
N ILE A 55 10.21 7.23 -8.48
CA ILE A 55 9.85 6.43 -9.67
C ILE A 55 9.80 7.30 -10.95
N CYS A 56 9.57 8.62 -10.81
CA CYS A 56 9.52 9.55 -11.93
C CYS A 56 9.85 10.99 -11.48
N PRO A 57 10.18 11.94 -12.38
CA PRO A 57 10.68 13.26 -12.00
C PRO A 57 9.57 14.24 -11.56
N LYS A 58 8.62 13.78 -10.74
CA LYS A 58 7.51 14.59 -10.19
C LYS A 58 7.73 14.89 -8.72
N GLU A 59 7.36 16.10 -8.33
CA GLU A 59 7.49 16.63 -6.98
C GLU A 59 6.14 17.07 -6.42
N PHE A 60 6.01 17.05 -5.10
CA PHE A 60 4.79 17.37 -4.38
C PHE A 60 5.09 18.14 -3.10
N GLY A 61 4.27 19.14 -2.78
CA GLY A 61 4.36 19.81 -1.47
C GLY A 61 3.75 19.02 -0.31
N THR A 62 3.08 17.89 -0.56
CA THR A 62 2.44 17.07 0.48
C THR A 62 2.49 15.58 0.17
N LEU A 63 2.59 14.75 1.21
CA LEU A 63 2.63 13.29 1.06
C LEU A 63 1.30 12.77 0.51
N LYS A 64 0.20 13.41 0.86
CA LYS A 64 -1.12 13.13 0.27
C LYS A 64 -1.11 13.31 -1.25
N GLY A 65 -0.50 14.39 -1.75
CA GLY A 65 -0.35 14.63 -3.18
C GLY A 65 0.44 13.54 -3.87
N TRP A 66 1.59 13.17 -3.31
CA TRP A 66 2.41 12.06 -3.81
C TRP A 66 1.64 10.73 -3.83
N ARG A 67 0.91 10.39 -2.76
CA ARG A 67 0.13 9.14 -2.68
C ARG A 67 -0.95 9.04 -3.76
N ILE A 68 -1.63 10.14 -4.06
CA ILE A 68 -2.63 10.20 -5.15
C ILE A 68 -1.96 9.99 -6.51
N HIS A 69 -0.82 10.66 -6.73
CA HIS A 69 -0.04 10.49 -7.94
C HIS A 69 0.42 9.04 -8.12
N ALA A 70 1.06 8.45 -7.11
CA ALA A 70 1.58 7.09 -7.18
C ALA A 70 0.46 6.05 -7.41
N ALA A 71 -0.71 6.23 -6.76
CA ALA A 71 -1.86 5.37 -6.97
C ALA A 71 -2.41 5.41 -8.42
N LYS A 72 -2.27 6.55 -9.10
CA LYS A 72 -2.76 6.72 -10.48
C LYS A 72 -1.72 6.33 -11.53
N MET A 73 -0.47 6.75 -11.34
CA MET A 73 0.58 6.68 -12.36
C MET A 73 1.44 5.43 -12.27
N HIS A 74 1.66 4.89 -11.06
CA HIS A 74 2.59 3.77 -10.85
C HIS A 74 1.89 2.45 -10.56
N ARG A 75 0.57 2.48 -10.32
CA ARG A 75 -0.23 1.25 -10.14
C ARG A 75 -0.16 0.33 -11.36
N GLN A 76 -0.15 0.88 -12.58
CA GLN A 76 -0.01 0.07 -13.81
C GLN A 76 1.40 -0.54 -13.98
N ASN A 77 2.39 -0.03 -13.24
CA ASN A 77 3.72 -0.62 -13.17
C ASN A 77 3.81 -1.69 -12.08
N GLY A 78 2.69 -2.03 -11.42
CA GLY A 78 2.65 -2.95 -10.29
C GLY A 78 3.01 -2.31 -8.93
N PHE A 79 3.17 -0.99 -8.85
CA PHE A 79 3.55 -0.34 -7.60
C PHE A 79 2.36 -0.09 -6.67
N CYS A 80 2.48 -0.51 -5.41
CA CYS A 80 1.49 -0.23 -4.37
C CYS A 80 1.97 0.89 -3.45
N GLN A 81 1.41 2.10 -3.58
CA GLN A 81 1.77 3.25 -2.72
C GLN A 81 1.48 3.08 -1.22
N LYS A 82 0.67 2.07 -0.85
CA LYS A 82 0.36 1.79 0.56
C LYS A 82 1.50 1.05 1.26
N CYS A 83 1.99 -0.03 0.65
CA CYS A 83 3.08 -0.82 1.20
C CYS A 83 4.45 -0.48 0.60
N GLY A 84 4.50 0.37 -0.42
CA GLY A 84 5.75 0.78 -1.07
C GLY A 84 6.48 -0.34 -1.80
N HIS A 85 5.80 -1.43 -2.16
CA HIS A 85 6.38 -2.54 -2.93
C HIS A 85 5.84 -2.57 -4.36
N PHE A 86 6.63 -3.16 -5.27
CA PHE A 86 6.13 -3.66 -6.54
C PHE A 86 5.56 -5.06 -6.36
N ILE A 87 4.50 -5.39 -7.09
CA ILE A 87 3.92 -6.73 -7.13
C ILE A 87 4.47 -7.44 -8.38
N GLU A 88 5.14 -8.56 -8.19
CA GLU A 88 5.57 -9.42 -9.29
C GLU A 88 4.33 -10.08 -9.92
N MET A 89 4.24 -10.03 -11.26
CA MET A 89 3.06 -10.46 -12.00
C MET A 89 3.47 -11.26 -13.26
N PRO A 90 4.09 -12.44 -13.11
CA PRO A 90 4.72 -13.17 -14.23
C PRO A 90 3.74 -13.64 -15.31
N HIS A 91 2.45 -13.77 -14.95
CA HIS A 91 1.40 -14.26 -15.84
C HIS A 91 0.53 -13.16 -16.47
N VAL A 92 0.70 -11.90 -16.05
CA VAL A 92 -0.11 -10.78 -16.53
C VAL A 92 0.38 -10.31 -17.90
N ARG A 93 -0.55 -10.13 -18.83
CA ARG A 93 -0.27 -9.76 -20.23
C ARG A 93 -0.99 -8.49 -20.68
N SER A 94 -1.86 -7.92 -19.85
CA SER A 94 -2.67 -6.75 -20.18
C SER A 94 -2.78 -5.76 -19.02
N ALA A 95 -3.12 -4.50 -19.33
CA ALA A 95 -3.37 -3.47 -18.32
C ALA A 95 -4.57 -3.79 -17.42
N GLU A 96 -5.57 -4.50 -17.94
CA GLU A 96 -6.75 -4.94 -17.18
C GLU A 96 -6.37 -5.98 -16.13
N GLU A 97 -5.55 -6.96 -16.51
CA GLU A 97 -5.02 -7.97 -15.59
C GLU A 97 -4.10 -7.35 -14.52
N VAL A 98 -3.29 -6.32 -14.88
CA VAL A 98 -2.53 -5.56 -13.87
C VAL A 98 -3.49 -4.88 -12.89
N ALA A 99 -4.52 -4.20 -13.40
CA ALA A 99 -5.47 -3.49 -12.55
C ALA A 99 -6.19 -4.43 -11.57
N ALA A 100 -6.64 -5.59 -12.07
CA ALA A 100 -7.26 -6.65 -11.28
C ALA A 100 -6.30 -7.22 -10.22
N THR A 101 -5.07 -7.56 -10.61
CA THR A 101 -4.05 -8.09 -9.68
C THR A 101 -3.73 -7.09 -8.57
N MET A 102 -3.54 -5.82 -8.93
CA MET A 102 -3.30 -4.75 -7.97
C MET A 102 -4.51 -4.46 -7.06
N GLU A 103 -5.72 -4.73 -7.53
CA GLU A 103 -6.93 -4.62 -6.73
C GLU A 103 -7.03 -5.74 -5.72
N LEU A 104 -6.82 -6.99 -6.14
CA LEU A 104 -6.72 -8.15 -5.24
C LEU A 104 -5.63 -7.96 -4.20
N HIS A 105 -4.44 -7.50 -4.59
CA HIS A 105 -3.41 -7.10 -3.63
C HIS A 105 -3.94 -6.11 -2.60
N SER A 106 -4.54 -5.00 -3.06
CA SER A 106 -5.01 -3.96 -2.14
C SER A 106 -6.12 -4.44 -1.19
N LEU A 107 -7.01 -5.33 -1.65
CA LEU A 107 -8.19 -5.77 -0.92
C LEU A 107 -7.96 -7.01 -0.08
N GLU A 108 -7.08 -7.91 -0.47
CA GLU A 108 -6.97 -9.24 0.14
C GLU A 108 -5.71 -9.36 0.99
N TRP A 109 -4.57 -8.82 0.54
CA TRP A 109 -3.29 -9.18 1.17
C TRP A 109 -2.24 -8.07 1.36
N CYS A 110 -2.50 -6.84 0.92
CA CYS A 110 -1.60 -5.72 1.21
C CYS A 110 -1.39 -5.56 2.74
N PRO A 111 -0.14 -5.57 3.24
CA PRO A 111 0.13 -5.51 4.67
C PRO A 111 -0.19 -4.13 5.26
N MET A 112 -0.09 -3.08 4.45
CA MET A 112 -0.38 -1.70 4.83
C MET A 112 -1.79 -1.25 4.42
N ALA A 113 -2.73 -2.20 4.29
CA ALA A 113 -4.12 -1.86 4.00
C ALA A 113 -4.76 -1.06 5.14
N THR A 114 -5.82 -0.32 4.83
CA THR A 114 -6.48 0.52 5.83
C THR A 114 -7.18 -0.33 6.88
N LYS A 115 -7.41 0.22 8.09
CA LYS A 115 -8.19 -0.47 9.13
C LYS A 115 -9.57 -0.91 8.64
N ALA A 116 -10.22 -0.11 7.79
CA ALA A 116 -11.50 -0.47 7.18
C ALA A 116 -11.37 -1.74 6.32
N THR A 117 -10.40 -1.75 5.41
CA THR A 117 -10.10 -2.92 4.56
C THR A 117 -9.73 -4.15 5.41
N MET A 118 -8.92 -3.99 6.46
CA MET A 118 -8.57 -5.09 7.37
C MET A 118 -9.81 -5.66 8.10
N ASN A 119 -10.74 -4.81 8.53
CA ASN A 119 -11.99 -5.25 9.13
C ASN A 119 -12.87 -6.00 8.11
N GLU A 120 -12.96 -5.52 6.88
CA GLU A 120 -13.69 -6.19 5.79
C GLU A 120 -13.10 -7.58 5.49
N ARG A 121 -11.77 -7.69 5.43
CA ARG A 121 -11.07 -8.97 5.31
C ARG A 121 -11.45 -9.91 6.45
N ALA A 122 -11.50 -9.41 7.69
CA ALA A 122 -11.79 -10.23 8.87
C ALA A 122 -13.21 -10.81 8.82
N VAL A 123 -14.17 -9.98 8.46
CA VAL A 123 -15.57 -10.38 8.28
C VAL A 123 -15.69 -11.39 7.13
N LYS A 124 -15.07 -11.12 5.97
CA LYS A 124 -15.16 -11.99 4.80
C LYS A 124 -14.51 -13.35 5.06
N ARG A 125 -13.29 -13.36 5.60
CA ARG A 125 -12.58 -14.58 6.01
C ARG A 125 -13.41 -15.42 6.97
N ARG A 126 -13.96 -14.81 8.03
CA ARG A 126 -14.83 -15.52 8.99
C ARG A 126 -16.07 -16.13 8.34
N ARG A 127 -16.69 -15.43 7.40
CA ARG A 127 -17.86 -15.97 6.66
C ARG A 127 -17.47 -17.18 5.80
N LEU A 128 -16.31 -17.15 5.15
CA LEU A 128 -15.80 -18.26 4.34
C LEU A 128 -15.44 -19.48 5.21
N GLU A 129 -14.76 -19.26 6.34
CA GLU A 129 -14.47 -20.30 7.34
C GLU A 129 -15.76 -21.02 7.79
N LEU A 130 -16.80 -20.25 8.15
CA LEU A 130 -18.10 -20.81 8.58
C LEU A 130 -18.83 -21.58 7.46
N ALA A 131 -18.59 -21.22 6.21
CA ALA A 131 -19.14 -21.91 5.05
C ALA A 131 -18.29 -23.11 4.59
N GLY A 132 -17.20 -23.45 5.30
CA GLY A 132 -16.29 -24.53 4.94
C GLY A 132 -15.34 -24.20 3.78
N ARG A 133 -15.30 -22.95 3.32
CA ARG A 133 -14.49 -22.48 2.17
C ARG A 133 -13.11 -21.99 2.63
N ASN A 134 -12.36 -22.87 3.30
CA ASN A 134 -11.12 -22.49 3.97
C ASN A 134 -10.00 -22.05 3.01
N ASP A 135 -9.92 -22.66 1.83
CA ASP A 135 -8.91 -22.28 0.81
C ASP A 135 -9.09 -20.82 0.36
N GLU A 136 -10.34 -20.41 0.13
CA GLU A 136 -10.65 -19.02 -0.20
C GLU A 136 -10.44 -18.07 0.99
N ALA A 137 -10.73 -18.55 2.20
CA ALA A 137 -10.51 -17.78 3.42
C ALA A 137 -9.02 -17.45 3.61
N ALA A 138 -8.12 -18.35 3.21
CA ALA A 138 -6.68 -18.21 3.33
C ALA A 138 -6.09 -17.08 2.46
N HIS A 139 -6.81 -16.62 1.43
CA HIS A 139 -6.37 -15.48 0.62
C HIS A 139 -6.43 -14.14 1.36
N TYR A 140 -7.25 -14.03 2.40
CA TYR A 140 -7.45 -12.79 3.15
C TYR A 140 -6.45 -12.67 4.30
N PHE A 141 -5.31 -12.00 4.04
CA PHE A 141 -4.29 -11.75 5.06
C PHE A 141 -4.74 -10.69 6.06
N ILE A 142 -4.57 -11.01 7.35
CA ILE A 142 -4.85 -10.13 8.49
C ILE A 142 -3.69 -10.28 9.49
N PRO A 143 -2.95 -9.20 9.78
CA PRO A 143 -1.85 -9.24 10.74
C PRO A 143 -2.30 -9.65 12.14
N GLY A 144 -1.47 -10.42 12.86
CA GLY A 144 -1.65 -10.69 14.30
C GLY A 144 -2.80 -11.64 14.66
N LYS A 145 -3.23 -12.51 13.74
CA LYS A 145 -3.79 -13.81 14.12
C LYS A 145 -2.67 -14.83 14.21
#